data_AF-A0A158KQB4-F1
#
_entry.id   AF-A0A158KQB4-F1
#
_cell.length_a   1.000
_cell.length_b   1.000
_cell.length_c   1.000
_cell.angle_alpha   90.00
_cell.angle_beta   90.00
_cell.angle_gamma   90.00
#
_symmetry.space_group_name_H-M   'P 1'
#
loop_
_entity.id
_entity.type
_entity.pdbx_description
1 polymer ?
#
loop_
_entity_poly.entity_id
_entity_poly.type
_entity_poly.pdbx_seq_one_letter_code
_entity_poly.pdbx_strand_id
1 'polypeptide(L)'
;MWRDDHPYIAIYLIGCLVTLVLIVAKATIFSVIDWATKANILKNNLKKLAPPDTKRWWDKVTGFVFLALIEIALSWINVPIALWQVSTGLFQVLRDLLTPVPEEINLLRFPLRNNPEMPRESVWAYMLALMVKGGGITATPDYVSSSMQAVKRNHPSFSDNTAIEMLKSLKVLDSDVLSEAIDLARQNHLRFYR
;
A
#
# COMPACT_ATOMS: atom_id res chain seq x y z
N MET A 1 30.05 45.61 -8.35
CA MET A 1 28.58 45.71 -8.46
C MET A 1 28.21 44.87 -9.68
N TRP A 2 27.93 43.58 -9.47
CA TRP A 2 27.60 42.65 -10.56
C TRP A 2 26.17 42.96 -11.02
N ARG A 3 26.04 43.78 -12.07
CA ARG A 3 24.80 43.87 -12.85
C ARG A 3 24.83 42.64 -13.77
N ASP A 4 24.14 41.58 -13.37
CA ASP A 4 23.97 40.41 -14.24
C ASP A 4 23.04 40.78 -15.40
N ASP A 5 23.59 40.89 -16.61
CA ASP A 5 22.86 41.14 -17.88
C ASP A 5 22.14 39.89 -18.43
N HIS A 6 21.84 38.92 -17.56
CA HIS A 6 21.26 37.62 -17.95
C HIS A 6 19.97 37.33 -17.17
N PRO A 7 18.86 38.03 -17.50
CA PRO A 7 17.57 37.85 -16.82
C PRO A 7 17.05 36.40 -16.89
N TYR A 8 17.46 35.64 -17.91
CA TYR A 8 17.11 34.24 -18.09
C TYR A 8 17.63 33.32 -16.98
N ILE A 9 18.80 33.62 -16.40
CA ILE A 9 19.37 32.83 -15.30
C ILE A 9 18.52 33.01 -14.04
N ALA A 10 18.14 34.26 -13.73
CA ALA A 10 17.27 34.56 -12.60
C ALA A 10 15.88 33.89 -12.77
N ILE A 11 15.29 33.94 -13.96
CA ILE A 11 14.02 33.28 -14.28
C ILE A 11 14.14 31.75 -14.12
N TYR A 12 15.25 31.16 -14.57
CA TYR A 12 15.50 29.73 -14.42
C TYR A 12 15.64 29.31 -12.96
N LEU A 13 16.44 30.04 -12.17
CA LEU A 13 16.64 29.79 -10.74
C LEU A 13 15.34 29.91 -9.94
N ILE A 14 14.49 30.90 -10.28
CA ILE A 14 13.14 31.01 -9.70
C ILE A 14 12.31 29.78 -10.06
N GLY A 15 12.33 29.31 -11.31
CA GLY A 15 11.63 28.09 -11.73
C GLY A 15 12.09 26.85 -10.94
N CYS A 16 13.41 26.69 -10.74
CA CYS A 16 13.96 25.62 -9.91
C CYS A 16 13.50 25.70 -8.45
N LEU A 17 13.50 26.91 -7.88
CA LEU A 17 13.02 27.14 -6.51
C LEU A 17 11.53 26.81 -6.37
N VAL A 18 10.70 27.25 -7.33
CA VAL A 18 9.26 26.92 -7.34
C VAL A 18 9.05 25.42 -7.44
N THR A 19 9.76 24.72 -8.33
CA THR A 19 9.65 23.26 -8.46
C THR A 19 10.06 22.55 -7.16
N LEU A 20 11.14 22.99 -6.51
CA LEU A 20 11.54 22.45 -5.20
C LEU A 20 10.44 22.63 -4.14
N VAL A 21 9.87 23.83 -4.05
CA VAL A 21 8.76 24.13 -3.13
C VAL A 21 7.55 23.24 -3.44
N LEU A 22 7.20 23.05 -4.72
CA LEU A 22 6.09 22.19 -5.13
C LEU A 22 6.34 20.71 -4.77
N ILE A 23 7.55 20.20 -4.94
CA ILE A 23 7.93 18.83 -4.54
C ILE A 23 7.73 18.64 -3.03
N VAL A 24 8.22 19.59 -2.22
CA VAL A 24 8.09 19.55 -0.76
C VAL A 24 6.63 19.67 -0.33
N ALA A 25 5.89 20.60 -0.92
CA ALA A 25 4.47 20.80 -0.64
C ALA A 25 3.65 19.54 -0.98
N LYS A 26 3.90 18.94 -2.16
CA LYS A 26 3.29 17.67 -2.59
C LYS A 26 3.57 16.57 -1.57
N ALA A 27 4.83 16.34 -1.21
CA ALA A 27 5.21 15.33 -0.24
C ALA A 27 4.52 15.54 1.12
N THR A 28 4.45 16.79 1.58
CA THR A 28 3.80 17.17 2.85
C THR A 28 2.30 16.93 2.81
N ILE A 29 1.60 17.38 1.76
CA ILE A 29 0.14 17.18 1.61
C ILE A 29 -0.20 15.69 1.61
N PHE A 30 0.50 14.87 0.82
CA PHE A 30 0.25 13.44 0.79
C PHE A 30 0.61 12.76 2.11
N SER A 31 1.65 13.21 2.81
CA SER A 31 1.99 12.70 4.15
C SER A 31 0.89 13.00 5.18
N VAL A 32 0.32 14.21 5.15
CA VAL A 32 -0.81 14.60 6.02
C VAL A 32 -2.05 13.78 5.69
N ILE A 33 -2.36 13.56 4.40
CA ILE A 33 -3.47 12.71 3.98
C ILE A 33 -3.27 11.26 4.44
N ASP A 34 -2.07 10.69 4.24
CA ASP A 34 -1.74 9.34 4.68
C ASP A 34 -1.87 9.16 6.20
N TRP A 35 -1.52 10.20 6.95
CA TRP A 35 -1.69 10.24 8.41
C TRP A 35 -3.17 10.34 8.80
N ALA A 36 -3.92 11.29 8.23
CA ALA A 36 -5.33 11.52 8.54
C ALA A 36 -6.21 10.31 8.19
N THR A 37 -5.94 9.66 7.05
CA THR A 37 -6.63 8.44 6.61
C THR A 37 -6.15 7.17 7.30
N LYS A 38 -5.13 7.28 8.17
CA LYS A 38 -4.39 6.15 8.79
C LYS A 38 -3.87 5.15 7.75
N ALA A 39 -3.62 5.59 6.53
CA ALA A 39 -3.04 4.78 5.47
C ALA A 39 -1.65 4.26 5.86
N ASN A 40 -0.91 4.96 6.71
CA ASN A 40 0.37 4.48 7.23
C ASN A 40 0.24 3.19 8.05
N ILE A 41 -0.79 3.07 8.89
CA ILE A 41 -1.05 1.86 9.67
C ILE A 41 -1.42 0.71 8.74
N LEU A 42 -2.30 0.97 7.77
CA LEU A 42 -2.65 0.00 6.75
C LEU A 42 -1.42 -0.47 5.95
N LYS A 43 -0.60 0.46 5.44
CA LYS A 43 0.65 0.16 4.72
C LYS A 43 1.59 -0.68 5.57
N ASN A 44 1.74 -0.38 6.86
CA ASN A 44 2.57 -1.16 7.76
C ASN A 44 2.02 -2.57 7.98
N ASN A 45 0.70 -2.72 8.16
CA ASN A 45 0.06 -4.02 8.27
C ASN A 45 0.24 -4.83 6.97
N LEU A 46 0.02 -4.24 5.80
CA LEU A 46 0.23 -4.88 4.50
C LEU A 46 1.68 -5.33 4.29
N LYS A 47 2.66 -4.51 4.71
CA LYS A 47 4.08 -4.87 4.66
C LYS A 47 4.41 -6.12 5.46
N LYS A 48 3.61 -6.49 6.47
CA LYS A 48 3.82 -7.73 7.23
C LYS A 48 3.60 -9.00 6.40
N LEU A 49 2.83 -8.91 5.31
CA LEU A 49 2.58 -10.01 4.37
C LEU A 49 3.49 -9.97 3.14
N ALA A 50 4.05 -8.80 2.84
CA ALA A 50 4.94 -8.62 1.71
C ALA A 50 6.25 -9.43 1.90
N PRO A 51 6.92 -9.82 0.80
CA PRO A 51 8.27 -10.35 0.90
C PRO A 51 9.20 -9.32 1.56
N PRO A 52 10.21 -9.77 2.32
CA PRO A 52 11.16 -8.87 2.96
C PRO A 52 11.81 -7.96 1.92
N ASP A 53 11.83 -6.66 2.21
CA ASP A 53 12.35 -5.66 1.28
C ASP A 53 13.87 -5.81 1.16
N THR A 54 14.32 -6.30 0.01
CA THR A 54 15.74 -6.57 -0.27
C THR A 54 16.52 -5.31 -0.67
N LYS A 55 15.82 -4.20 -0.97
CA LYS A 55 16.48 -2.97 -1.42
C LYS A 55 17.13 -2.25 -0.25
N ARG A 56 18.42 -1.94 -0.39
CA ARG A 56 19.14 -1.14 0.60
C ARG A 56 18.51 0.24 0.68
N TRP A 57 18.47 0.80 1.88
CA TRP A 57 17.93 2.15 2.11
C TRP A 57 18.59 3.19 1.20
N TRP A 58 19.90 3.08 0.98
CA TRP A 58 20.66 3.94 0.08
C TRP A 58 20.12 3.95 -1.35
N ASP A 59 19.75 2.80 -1.91
CA ASP A 59 19.24 2.71 -3.29
C ASP A 59 17.90 3.46 -3.45
N LYS A 60 17.11 3.54 -2.38
CA LYS A 60 15.85 4.28 -2.36
C LYS A 60 16.10 5.78 -2.31
N VAL A 61 17.03 6.21 -1.45
CA VAL A 61 17.39 7.62 -1.29
C VAL A 61 18.05 8.15 -2.56
N THR A 62 19.02 7.43 -3.13
CA THR A 62 19.69 7.85 -4.35
C THR A 62 18.71 7.94 -5.52
N GLY A 63 17.81 6.97 -5.68
CA GLY A 63 16.75 7.02 -6.69
C GLY A 63 15.83 8.23 -6.53
N PHE A 64 15.42 8.55 -5.29
CA PHE A 64 14.60 9.72 -5.02
C PHE A 64 15.32 11.03 -5.34
N VAL A 65 16.56 11.18 -4.87
CA VAL A 65 17.38 12.39 -5.11
C VAL A 65 17.62 12.57 -6.61
N PHE A 66 17.94 11.50 -7.33
CA PHE A 66 18.16 11.55 -8.77
C PHE A 66 16.91 12.02 -9.54
N LEU A 67 15.73 11.46 -9.21
CA LEU A 67 14.47 11.89 -9.82
C LEU A 67 14.15 13.36 -9.48
N ALA A 68 14.36 13.77 -8.23
CA ALA A 68 14.16 15.16 -7.82
C ALA A 68 15.06 16.13 -8.59
N LEU A 69 16.33 15.77 -8.84
CA LEU A 69 17.26 16.58 -9.63
C LEU A 69 16.81 16.71 -11.10
N ILE A 70 16.31 15.63 -11.70
CA ILE A 70 15.74 15.68 -13.07
C ILE A 70 14.52 16.62 -13.10
N GLU A 71 13.62 16.48 -12.13
CA GLU A 71 12.44 17.33 -12.02
C GLU A 71 12.80 18.82 -11.87
N ILE A 72 13.82 19.13 -11.08
CA ILE A 72 14.34 20.49 -10.90
C ILE A 72 15.00 21.00 -12.19
N ALA A 73 15.75 20.16 -12.89
CA ALA A 73 16.42 20.51 -14.15
C ALA A 73 15.40 20.88 -15.25
N LEU A 74 14.25 20.21 -15.28
CA LEU A 74 13.12 20.50 -16.18
C LEU A 74 12.34 21.77 -15.80
N SER A 75 12.59 22.34 -14.61
CA SER A 75 12.16 23.69 -14.18
C SER A 75 10.69 24.01 -14.53
N TRP A 76 10.44 25.05 -15.33
CA TRP A 76 9.12 25.57 -15.69
C TRP A 76 8.21 24.59 -16.44
N ILE A 77 8.75 23.56 -17.11
CA ILE A 77 7.92 22.51 -17.72
C ILE A 77 7.29 21.64 -16.63
N ASN A 78 8.02 21.41 -15.53
CA ASN A 78 7.55 20.53 -14.45
C ASN A 78 6.54 21.21 -13.52
N VAL A 79 6.55 22.55 -13.43
CA VAL A 79 5.59 23.32 -12.62
C VAL A 79 4.12 22.99 -12.94
N PRO A 80 3.62 23.08 -14.19
CA PRO A 80 2.24 22.73 -14.52
C PRO A 80 1.95 21.22 -14.31
N ILE A 81 2.93 20.34 -14.56
CA ILE A 81 2.79 18.90 -14.32
C ILE A 81 2.61 18.62 -12.83
N ALA A 82 3.42 19.23 -11.97
CA ALA A 82 3.33 19.08 -10.53
C ALA A 82 2.00 19.59 -9.99
N LEU A 83 1.53 20.76 -10.46
CA LEU A 83 0.22 21.30 -10.10
C LEU A 83 -0.92 20.36 -10.51
N TRP A 84 -0.86 19.82 -11.73
CA TRP A 84 -1.83 18.84 -12.21
C TRP A 84 -1.83 17.56 -11.36
N GLN A 85 -0.67 17.00 -11.04
CA GLN A 85 -0.53 15.80 -10.20
C GLN A 85 -1.08 16.03 -8.78
N VAL A 86 -0.84 17.19 -8.17
CA VAL A 86 -1.39 17.54 -6.86
C VAL A 86 -2.91 17.63 -6.94
N SER A 87 -3.45 18.31 -7.96
CA SER A 87 -4.88 18.51 -8.15
C SER A 87 -5.62 17.19 -8.36
N THR A 88 -5.11 16.34 -9.24
CA THR A 88 -5.67 15.01 -9.53
C THR A 88 -5.58 14.06 -8.33
N GLY A 89 -4.46 14.08 -7.60
CA GLY A 89 -4.32 13.28 -6.38
C GLY A 89 -5.28 13.73 -5.27
N LEU A 90 -5.45 15.04 -5.07
CA LEU A 90 -6.44 15.57 -4.15
C LEU A 90 -7.86 15.19 -4.56
N PHE A 91 -8.19 15.29 -5.85
CA PHE A 91 -9.49 14.89 -6.36
C PHE A 91 -9.76 13.39 -6.15
N GLN A 92 -8.78 12.52 -6.38
CA GLN A 92 -8.91 11.09 -6.12
C GLN A 92 -9.14 10.80 -4.64
N VAL A 93 -8.38 11.44 -3.75
CA VAL A 93 -8.57 11.29 -2.29
C VAL A 93 -9.95 11.76 -1.87
N LEU A 94 -10.39 12.92 -2.35
CA LEU A 94 -11.74 13.45 -2.08
C LEU A 94 -12.82 12.51 -2.60
N ARG A 95 -12.67 12.00 -3.83
CA ARG A 95 -13.60 11.04 -4.42
C ARG A 95 -13.65 9.75 -3.59
N ASP A 96 -12.51 9.23 -3.17
CA ASP A 96 -12.43 7.99 -2.38
C ASP A 96 -13.01 8.18 -0.97
N LEU A 97 -12.93 9.39 -0.41
CA LEU A 97 -13.57 9.75 0.87
C LEU A 97 -15.09 9.96 0.72
N LEU A 98 -15.54 10.49 -0.43
CA LEU A 98 -16.95 10.78 -0.70
C LEU A 98 -17.72 9.59 -1.28
N THR A 99 -17.03 8.61 -1.85
CA THR A 99 -17.69 7.41 -2.40
C THR A 99 -18.17 6.55 -1.23
N PRO A 100 -19.50 6.33 -1.09
CA PRO A 100 -20.02 5.51 -0.01
C PRO A 100 -19.55 4.08 -0.21
N VAL A 101 -18.67 3.62 0.69
CA VAL A 101 -18.24 2.23 0.74
C VAL A 101 -19.30 1.44 1.52
N PRO A 102 -19.75 0.27 1.03
CA PRO A 102 -20.66 -0.60 1.77
C PRO A 102 -20.20 -0.80 3.21
N GLU A 103 -21.12 -0.74 4.17
CA GLU A 103 -20.82 -0.78 5.60
C GLU A 103 -20.02 -2.03 5.99
N GLU A 104 -20.34 -3.18 5.38
CA GLU A 104 -19.61 -4.45 5.56
C GLU A 104 -18.11 -4.33 5.23
N ILE A 105 -17.76 -3.59 4.17
CA ILE A 105 -16.37 -3.36 3.76
C ILE A 105 -15.69 -2.38 4.71
N ASN A 106 -16.42 -1.38 5.23
CA ASN A 106 -15.89 -0.46 6.23
C ASN A 106 -15.55 -1.17 7.55
N LEU A 107 -16.40 -2.10 8.00
CA LEU A 107 -16.14 -2.92 9.18
C LEU A 107 -14.89 -3.77 9.05
N LEU A 108 -14.57 -4.25 7.84
CA LEU A 108 -13.33 -5.00 7.57
C LEU A 108 -12.10 -4.07 7.43
N ARG A 109 -12.28 -2.87 6.87
CA ARG A 109 -11.18 -1.88 6.73
C ARG A 109 -10.78 -1.26 8.07
N PHE A 110 -11.72 -1.10 9.00
CA PHE A 110 -11.49 -0.38 10.24
C PHE A 110 -10.40 -1.04 11.14
N PRO A 111 -10.44 -2.34 11.44
CA PRO A 111 -9.38 -3.01 12.21
C PRO A 111 -8.01 -2.89 11.54
N LEU A 112 -7.94 -3.03 10.21
CA LEU A 112 -6.69 -2.92 9.45
C LEU A 112 -6.06 -1.52 9.50
N ARG A 113 -6.87 -0.47 9.62
CA ARG A 113 -6.41 0.94 9.70
C ARG A 113 -6.16 1.40 11.13
N ASN A 114 -6.74 0.74 12.13
CA ASN A 114 -6.71 1.22 13.52
C ASN A 114 -5.88 0.35 14.47
N ASN A 115 -5.52 -0.88 14.08
CA ASN A 115 -4.72 -1.78 14.91
C ASN A 115 -3.32 -2.01 14.28
N PRO A 116 -2.28 -1.26 14.71
CA PRO A 116 -0.92 -1.41 14.18
C PRO A 116 -0.23 -2.71 14.63
N GLU A 117 -0.69 -3.32 15.73
CA GLU A 117 -0.08 -4.51 16.32
C GLU A 117 -0.74 -5.81 15.85
N MET A 118 -1.62 -5.73 14.85
CA MET A 118 -2.32 -6.90 14.32
C MET A 118 -1.34 -8.00 13.88
N PRO A 119 -1.53 -9.26 14.28
CA PRO A 119 -0.67 -10.37 13.87
C PRO A 119 -0.83 -10.65 12.37
N ARG A 120 0.17 -11.29 11.76
CA ARG A 120 0.22 -11.52 10.29
C ARG A 120 -0.99 -12.31 9.82
N GLU A 121 -1.38 -13.32 10.58
CA GLU A 121 -2.50 -14.21 10.35
C GLU A 121 -3.82 -13.44 10.26
N SER A 122 -4.05 -12.51 11.20
CA SER A 122 -5.21 -11.63 11.17
C SER A 122 -5.15 -10.68 9.99
N VAL A 123 -4.00 -10.04 9.70
CA VAL A 123 -3.88 -9.15 8.53
C VAL A 123 -4.22 -9.90 7.24
N TRP A 124 -3.71 -11.12 7.08
CA TRP A 124 -4.03 -11.97 5.94
C TRP A 124 -5.53 -12.28 5.85
N ALA A 125 -6.16 -12.68 6.96
CA ALA A 125 -7.58 -12.99 7.00
C ALA A 125 -8.47 -11.79 6.62
N TYR A 126 -8.18 -10.60 7.18
CA TYR A 126 -8.89 -9.37 6.83
C TYR A 126 -8.67 -8.95 5.38
N MET A 127 -7.45 -9.13 4.85
CA MET A 127 -7.16 -8.82 3.44
C MET A 127 -7.90 -9.73 2.48
N LEU A 128 -7.92 -11.03 2.77
CA LEU A 128 -8.67 -12.01 2.00
C LEU A 128 -10.17 -11.69 2.05
N ALA A 129 -10.71 -11.42 3.23
CA ALA A 129 -12.11 -11.03 3.41
C ALA A 129 -12.48 -9.77 2.62
N LEU A 130 -11.61 -8.76 2.62
CA LEU A 130 -11.81 -7.54 1.83
C LEU A 130 -11.81 -7.80 0.32
N MET A 131 -10.91 -8.66 -0.17
CA MET A 131 -10.86 -8.98 -1.60
C MET A 131 -12.11 -9.73 -2.06
N VAL A 132 -12.64 -10.63 -1.21
CA VAL A 132 -13.87 -11.39 -1.50
C VAL A 132 -15.09 -10.47 -1.45
N LYS A 133 -15.30 -9.73 -0.36
CA LYS A 133 -16.45 -8.82 -0.20
C LYS A 133 -16.42 -7.63 -1.15
N GLY A 134 -15.23 -7.19 -1.53
CA GLY A 134 -15.04 -6.13 -2.52
C GLY A 134 -15.27 -6.58 -3.97
N GLY A 135 -15.60 -7.86 -4.21
CA GLY A 135 -15.79 -8.41 -5.55
C GLY A 135 -14.50 -8.54 -6.37
N GLY A 136 -13.34 -8.45 -5.72
CA GLY A 136 -12.03 -8.53 -6.38
C GLY A 136 -11.62 -9.96 -6.71
N ILE A 137 -12.08 -10.95 -5.95
CA ILE A 137 -11.79 -12.38 -6.15
C ILE A 137 -12.97 -13.26 -5.73
N THR A 138 -13.07 -14.43 -6.34
CA THR A 138 -13.87 -15.54 -5.82
C THR A 138 -12.98 -16.42 -4.96
N ALA A 139 -13.29 -16.55 -3.67
CA ALA A 139 -12.53 -17.41 -2.77
C ALA A 139 -12.84 -18.88 -3.04
N THR A 140 -11.97 -19.53 -3.80
CA THR A 140 -11.96 -20.99 -3.96
C THR A 140 -11.02 -21.63 -2.92
N PRO A 141 -11.21 -22.91 -2.57
CA PRO A 141 -10.34 -23.63 -1.64
C PRO A 141 -8.85 -23.56 -2.03
N ASP A 142 -8.57 -23.71 -3.33
CA ASP A 142 -7.24 -23.61 -3.90
C ASP A 142 -6.62 -22.22 -3.73
N TYR A 143 -7.42 -21.16 -3.93
CA TYR A 143 -6.95 -19.78 -3.76
C TYR A 143 -6.56 -19.51 -2.31
N VAL A 144 -7.41 -19.93 -1.36
CA VAL A 144 -7.15 -19.77 0.07
C VAL A 144 -5.87 -20.51 0.46
N SER A 145 -5.71 -21.77 0.04
CA SER A 145 -4.54 -22.59 0.32
C SER A 145 -3.25 -22.02 -0.31
N SER A 146 -3.29 -21.64 -1.58
CA SER A 146 -2.13 -21.08 -2.29
C SER A 146 -1.71 -19.71 -1.75
N SER A 147 -2.66 -18.84 -1.43
CA SER A 147 -2.41 -17.53 -0.81
C SER A 147 -1.70 -17.68 0.55
N MET A 148 -2.17 -18.61 1.37
CA MET A 148 -1.57 -18.91 2.67
C MET A 148 -0.14 -19.45 2.53
N GLN A 149 0.08 -20.39 1.60
CA GLN A 149 1.42 -20.89 1.31
C GLN A 149 2.37 -19.80 0.80
N ALA A 150 1.87 -18.87 -0.02
CA ALA A 150 2.69 -17.76 -0.51
C ALA A 150 3.20 -16.88 0.64
N VAL A 151 2.37 -16.59 1.64
CA VAL A 151 2.80 -15.86 2.85
C VAL A 151 3.79 -16.69 3.65
N LYS A 152 3.51 -17.97 3.87
CA LYS A 152 4.36 -18.89 4.65
C LYS A 152 5.76 -19.08 4.07
N ARG A 153 5.90 -19.07 2.74
CA ARG A 153 7.21 -19.12 2.05
C ARG A 153 8.10 -17.93 2.44
N ASN A 154 7.51 -16.75 2.63
CA ASN A 154 8.24 -15.55 3.04
C ASN A 154 8.36 -15.43 4.57
N HIS A 155 7.40 -16.00 5.32
CA HIS A 155 7.31 -15.90 6.78
C HIS A 155 7.05 -17.29 7.38
N PRO A 156 8.08 -18.10 7.66
CA PRO A 156 7.92 -19.48 8.15
C PRO A 156 7.19 -19.60 9.49
N SER A 157 7.18 -18.53 10.29
CA SER A 157 6.45 -18.48 11.58
C SER A 157 4.94 -18.30 11.41
N PHE A 158 4.43 -18.17 10.18
CA PHE A 158 3.02 -17.98 9.90
C PHE A 158 2.21 -19.24 10.26
N SER A 159 1.18 -19.08 11.10
CA SER A 159 0.32 -20.19 11.56
C SER A 159 -0.92 -20.35 10.69
N ASP A 160 -0.98 -21.44 9.92
CA ASP A 160 -2.13 -21.77 9.06
C ASP A 160 -3.43 -21.90 9.88
N ASN A 161 -3.36 -22.58 11.03
CA ASN A 161 -4.53 -22.79 11.90
C ASN A 161 -5.10 -21.47 12.42
N THR A 162 -4.24 -20.59 12.92
CA THR A 162 -4.66 -19.30 13.46
C THR A 162 -5.22 -18.40 12.36
N ALA A 163 -4.62 -18.41 11.17
CA ALA A 163 -5.12 -17.64 10.02
C ALA A 163 -6.52 -18.09 9.60
N ILE A 164 -6.76 -19.40 9.58
CA ILE A 164 -8.06 -19.97 9.22
C ILE A 164 -9.11 -19.70 10.31
N GLU A 165 -8.77 -19.81 11.59
CA GLU A 165 -9.66 -19.45 12.70
C GLU A 165 -10.07 -17.97 12.64
N MET A 166 -9.11 -17.09 12.37
CA MET A 166 -9.38 -15.66 12.17
C MET A 166 -10.32 -15.44 10.98
N LEU A 167 -10.09 -16.12 9.85
CA LEU A 167 -10.96 -16.02 8.67
C LEU A 167 -12.38 -16.54 8.93
N LYS A 168 -12.52 -17.65 9.68
CA LYS A 168 -13.82 -18.18 10.12
C LYS A 168 -14.58 -17.19 11.00
N SER A 169 -13.88 -16.50 11.90
CA SER A 169 -14.48 -15.50 12.81
C SER A 169 -15.11 -14.33 12.05
N LEU A 170 -14.60 -14.01 10.85
CA LEU A 170 -15.10 -12.94 10.01
C LEU A 170 -16.38 -13.31 9.25
N LYS A 171 -16.76 -14.61 9.20
CA LYS A 171 -17.97 -15.13 8.53
C LYS A 171 -18.13 -14.65 7.07
N VAL A 172 -17.01 -14.52 6.35
CA VAL A 172 -16.98 -14.01 4.97
C VAL A 172 -17.06 -15.15 3.94
N LEU A 173 -16.66 -16.37 4.31
CA LEU A 173 -16.64 -17.53 3.44
C LEU A 173 -17.55 -18.64 3.97
N ASP A 174 -18.11 -19.43 3.06
CA ASP A 174 -18.89 -20.62 3.40
C ASP A 174 -18.01 -21.66 4.13
N SER A 175 -18.63 -22.40 5.05
CA SER A 175 -17.96 -23.43 5.85
C SER A 175 -17.24 -24.47 5.00
N ASP A 176 -17.84 -24.78 3.85
CA ASP A 176 -17.42 -25.89 2.99
C ASP A 176 -16.12 -25.54 2.24
N VAL A 177 -16.04 -24.31 1.72
CA VAL A 177 -14.83 -23.74 1.10
C VAL A 177 -13.68 -23.71 2.11
N LEU A 178 -13.98 -23.33 3.35
CA LEU A 178 -13.01 -23.28 4.45
C LEU A 178 -12.52 -24.68 4.85
N SER A 179 -13.40 -25.68 4.94
CA SER A 179 -13.00 -27.06 5.24
C SER A 179 -12.11 -27.65 4.15
N GLU A 180 -12.46 -27.46 2.88
CA GLU A 180 -11.66 -27.97 1.77
C GLU A 180 -10.29 -27.28 1.69
N ALA A 181 -10.22 -25.98 1.97
CA ALA A 181 -8.96 -25.25 2.03
C ALA A 181 -8.02 -25.78 3.14
N ILE A 182 -8.57 -26.16 4.30
CA ILE A 182 -7.81 -26.78 5.41
C ILE A 182 -7.23 -28.11 4.96
N ASP A 183 -8.05 -28.96 4.33
CA ASP A 183 -7.62 -30.29 3.89
C ASP A 183 -6.52 -30.19 2.82
N LEU A 184 -6.66 -29.26 1.86
CA LEU A 184 -5.63 -28.97 0.86
C LEU A 184 -4.35 -28.44 1.48
N ALA A 185 -4.43 -27.54 2.46
CA ALA A 185 -3.26 -27.01 3.16
C ALA A 185 -2.51 -28.13 3.91
N ARG A 186 -3.25 -29.03 4.58
CA ARG A 186 -2.68 -30.19 5.27
C ARG A 186 -2.01 -31.17 4.30
N GLN A 187 -2.64 -31.48 3.18
CA GLN A 187 -2.05 -32.35 2.15
C GLN A 187 -0.77 -31.75 1.55
N ASN A 188 -0.77 -30.44 1.28
CA ASN A 188 0.41 -29.75 0.76
C ASN A 188 1.55 -29.73 1.77
N HIS A 189 1.25 -29.53 3.06
CA HIS A 189 2.27 -29.65 4.11
C HIS A 189 2.94 -31.04 4.09
N LEU A 190 2.16 -32.12 3.99
CA LEU A 190 2.71 -33.48 3.95
C LEU A 190 3.57 -33.77 2.71
N ARG A 191 3.31 -33.10 1.57
CA ARG A 191 4.12 -33.23 0.35
C ARG A 191 5.48 -32.55 0.46
N PHE A 192 5.62 -31.49 1.26
CA PHE A 192 6.90 -30.79 1.44
C PHE A 192 7.89 -31.51 2.36
N TYR A 193 7.45 -32.52 3.11
CA TYR A 193 8.27 -33.32 4.03
C TYR A 193 8.56 -34.75 3.53
N ARG A 194 8.25 -35.05 2.26
CA ARG A 194 8.73 -36.25 1.56
C ARG A 194 9.83 -35.85 0.58
#